data_AF-A0A509L569-F1
#
_entry.id   AF-A0A509L569-F1
#
_cell.length_a   1.000
_cell.length_b   1.000
_cell.length_c   1.000
_cell.angle_alpha   90.00
_cell.angle_beta   90.00
_cell.angle_gamma   90.00
#
_symmetry.space_group_name_H-M   'P 1'
#
loop_
_entity.id
_entity.type
_entity.pdbx_description
1 polymer ?
#
loop_
_entity_poly.entity_id
_entity_poly.type
_entity_poly.pdbx_seq_one_letter_code
_entity_poly.pdbx_strand_id
1 'polypeptide(L)' 'MNEHFDTGSLLIIFITFVLFILALFIKGFTHDLLIEAGVFLVSVKLILTAYKHSVIAKKISKDLQDIKKMMAM' A
#
# COMPACT_ATOMS: atom_id res chain seq x y z
N MET A 1 3.18 0.45 -16.83
CA MET A 1 4.02 0.80 -15.67
C MET A 1 3.62 2.14 -15.06
N ASN A 2 2.41 2.65 -15.32
CA ASN A 2 1.86 3.84 -14.69
C ASN A 2 0.46 3.48 -14.20
N GLU A 3 -0.03 4.19 -13.17
CA GLU A 3 -1.42 4.30 -12.66
C GLU A 3 -1.83 3.74 -11.31
N HIS A 4 -1.09 2.85 -10.62
CA HIS A 4 -1.55 2.43 -9.28
C HIS A 4 -0.48 2.38 -8.19
N PHE A 5 0.69 2.97 -8.41
CA PHE A 5 1.39 3.58 -7.27
C PHE A 5 0.71 4.93 -7.06
N ASP A 6 -0.44 4.86 -6.39
CA ASP A 6 -1.28 6.02 -6.10
C ASP A 6 -0.38 7.00 -5.35
N THR A 7 0.02 8.08 -6.03
CA THR A 7 0.96 9.05 -5.46
C THR A 7 0.42 9.60 -4.14
N GLY A 8 -0.91 9.60 -3.98
CA GLY A 8 -1.59 9.85 -2.72
C GLY A 8 -1.28 8.82 -1.63
N SER A 9 -1.29 7.52 -1.95
CA SER A 9 -0.90 6.47 -0.98
C SER A 9 0.55 6.62 -0.50
N LEU A 10 1.47 6.92 -1.42
CA LEU A 10 2.87 7.16 -1.05
C LEU A 10 3.03 8.43 -0.20
N LEU A 11 2.30 9.49 -0.55
CA LEU A 11 2.26 10.74 0.20
C LEU A 11 1.70 10.53 1.62
N ILE A 12 0.62 9.76 1.77
CA ILE A 12 0.01 9.44 3.07
C ILE A 12 0.98 8.64 3.93
N ILE A 13 1.64 7.62 3.38
CA ILE A 13 2.67 6.85 4.10
C ILE A 13 3.79 7.78 4.56
N PHE A 14 4.28 8.65 3.67
CA PHE A 14 5.36 9.58 3.97
C PHE A 14 4.98 10.57 5.07
N ILE A 15 3.82 11.23 4.97
CA ILE A 15 3.33 12.18 5.98
C ILE A 15 3.18 11.49 7.33
N THR A 16 2.58 10.29 7.34
CA THR A 16 2.36 9.55 8.58
C THR A 16 3.69 9.09 9.20
N PHE A 17 4.67 8.71 8.38
CA PHE A 17 6.01 8.38 8.83
C PHE A 17 6.73 9.59 9.45
N VAL A 18 6.65 10.76 8.82
CA VAL A 18 7.25 12.00 9.35
C VAL A 18 6.61 12.38 10.69
N LEU A 19 5.28 12.33 10.79
CA LEU A 19 4.56 12.61 12.04
C LEU A 19 4.93 11.60 13.15
N PHE A 20 5.10 10.32 12.81
CA PHE A 20 5.55 9.29 13.76
C PHE A 20 6.97 9.58 14.29
N ILE A 21 7.90 9.96 13.40
CA ILE A 21 9.25 10.37 13.80
C ILE A 21 9.20 11.61 14.70
N LEU A 22 8.38 12.61 14.38
CA LEU A 22 8.21 13.78 15.24
C LEU A 22 7.62 13.41 16.62
N ALA A 23 6.64 12.51 16.67
CA ALA A 23 6.04 12.02 17.91
C ALA A 23 7.07 11.30 18.80
N LEU A 24 7.96 10.48 18.20
CA LEU A 24 9.07 9.82 18.89
C LEU A 24 9.96 10.82 19.65
N PHE A 25 10.34 11.92 18.99
CA PHE A 25 11.22 12.93 19.58
C PHE A 25 10.51 13.82 20.60
N ILE A 26 9.20 14.07 20.46
CA ILE A 26 8.43 14.97 21.35
C ILE A 26 7.92 14.23 22.60
N LYS A 27 7.38 13.02 22.47
CA LYS A 27 6.77 12.26 23.58
C LYS A 27 7.69 11.20 24.20
N GLY A 28 8.77 10.81 23.52
CA GLY A 28 9.62 9.69 23.94
C GLY A 28 8.94 8.31 23.78
N PHE A 29 9.68 7.24 24.05
CA PHE A 29 9.17 5.85 23.97
C PHE A 29 8.18 5.55 25.10
N THR A 30 6.90 5.85 24.89
CA THR A 30 5.78 5.54 25.80
C THR A 30 4.87 4.46 25.20
N HIS A 31 3.97 3.85 25.98
CA HIS A 31 3.10 2.77 25.47
C HIS A 31 2.19 3.24 24.31
N ASP A 32 1.72 4.49 24.34
CA ASP A 32 0.88 5.08 23.29
C ASP A 32 1.55 5.06 21.91
N LEU A 33 2.88 5.22 21.88
CA LEU A 33 3.67 5.18 20.66
C LEU A 33 3.62 3.81 19.97
N LEU A 34 3.58 2.71 20.73
CA LEU A 34 3.45 1.37 20.16
C LEU A 34 2.08 1.16 19.51
N ILE A 35 1.04 1.78 20.07
CA ILE A 35 -0.31 1.75 19.51
C ILE A 35 -0.35 2.59 18.22
N GLU A 36 0.20 3.80 18.23
CA GLU A 36 0.32 4.65 17.04
C GLU A 36 1.16 3.97 15.93
N ALA A 37 2.27 3.32 16.30
CA ALA A 37 3.09 2.53 15.37
C ALA A 37 2.30 1.35 14.77
N GLY A 38 1.48 0.68 15.59
CA GLY A 38 0.59 -0.39 15.14
C GLY A 38 -0.42 0.09 14.10
N VAL A 39 -1.06 1.24 14.34
CA VAL A 39 -2.01 1.86 13.40
C VAL A 39 -1.31 2.27 12.10
N PHE A 40 -0.11 2.85 12.18
CA PHE A 40 0.71 3.16 11.00
C PHE A 40 1.06 1.91 10.19
N LEU A 41 1.54 0.84 10.85
CA LEU A 41 1.90 -0.42 10.19
C LEU A 41 0.71 -1.11 9.53
N VAL A 42 -0.47 -1.07 10.16
CA VAL A 42 -1.71 -1.58 9.54
C VAL A 42 -2.04 -0.80 8.27
N SER A 43 -1.90 0.53 8.29
CA SER A 43 -2.16 1.39 7.13
C SER A 43 -1.21 1.07 5.97
N VAL A 44 0.09 0.94 6.24
CA VAL A 44 1.09 0.53 5.25
C VAL A 44 0.78 -0.86 4.69
N LYS A 45 0.41 -1.82 5.55
CA LYS A 45 0.05 -3.18 5.13
C LYS A 45 -1.16 -3.20 4.21
N LEU A 46 -2.19 -2.41 4.50
CA LEU A 46 -3.39 -2.31 3.66
C LEU A 46 -3.05 -1.74 2.28
N ILE A 47 -2.24 -0.68 2.23
CA ILE A 47 -1.79 -0.06 0.96
C ILE A 47 -0.99 -1.07 0.13
N LEU A 48 -0.03 -1.78 0.74
CA LEU A 48 0.76 -2.81 0.05
C LEU A 48 -0.10 -3.96 -0.46
N THR A 49 -1.12 -4.35 0.30
CA THR A 49 -2.03 -5.44 -0.09
C THR A 49 -2.91 -5.02 -1.26
N ALA A 50 -3.45 -3.79 -1.25
CA ALA A 50 -4.23 -3.23 -2.35
C ALA A 50 -3.38 -3.15 -3.64
N TYR A 51 -2.13 -2.73 -3.54
CA TYR A 51 -1.20 -2.74 -4.69
C TYR A 51 -0.97 -4.15 -5.24
N LYS A 52 -0.66 -5.13 -4.38
CA LYS A 52 -0.47 -6.52 -4.80
C LYS A 52 -1.71 -7.07 -5.50
N HIS A 53 -2.91 -6.79 -4.98
CA HIS A 53 -4.16 -7.17 -5.61
C HIS A 53 -4.34 -6.53 -7.00
N SER A 54 -4.01 -5.24 -7.14
CA SER A 54 -4.07 -4.56 -8.46
C SER A 54 -3.17 -5.22 -9.49
N VAL A 55 -1.93 -5.58 -9.11
CA VAL A 55 -0.99 -6.29 -9.99
C VAL A 55 -1.51 -7.66 -10.39
N ILE A 56 -2.04 -8.42 -9.42
CA ILE A 56 -2.62 -9.75 -9.68
C ILE A 56 -3.85 -9.64 -10.59
N ALA A 57 -4.75 -8.70 -10.33
CA ALA A 57 -5.95 -8.47 -11.14
C ALA A 57 -5.58 -8.14 -12.59
N LYS A 58 -4.53 -7.31 -12.79
CA LYS A 58 -4.02 -7.00 -14.14
C LYS A 58 -3.46 -8.24 -14.84
N LYS A 59 -2.73 -9.09 -14.12
CA LYS A 59 -2.22 -10.35 -14.66
C LYS A 59 -3.36 -11.29 -15.07
N ILE A 60 -4.33 -11.50 -14.19
CA ILE A 60 -5.52 -12.33 -14.45
C ILE A 60 -6.28 -11.80 -15.67
N SER A 61 -6.47 -10.48 -15.77
CA SER A 61 -7.16 -9.86 -16.90
C SER A 61 -6.43 -10.07 -18.22
N LYS A 62 -5.09 -10.02 -18.20
CA LYS A 62 -4.26 -10.34 -19.38
C LYS A 62 -4.37 -11.82 -19.75
N ASP A 63 -4.22 -12.72 -18.78
CA ASP A 63 -4.29 -14.16 -19.01
C ASP A 63 -5.68 -14.56 -19.59
N LEU A 64 -6.76 -13.94 -19.11
CA LEU A 64 -8.11 -14.08 -19.69
C LEU A 64 -8.21 -13.59 -21.14
N GLN A 65 -7.58 -12.46 -21.47
CA GLN A 65 -7.56 -11.96 -22.84
C GLN A 65 -6.79 -12.90 -23.78
N ASP A 66 -5.68 -13.46 -23.32
CA ASP A 66 -4.87 -14.39 -24.10
C ASP A 66 -5.63 -15.71 -24.35
N ILE A 67 -6.28 -16.27 -23.33
CA ILE A 67 -7.18 -17.44 -23.50
C ILE A 67 -8.30 -17.12 -24.50
N LYS A 68 -8.95 -15.95 -24.37
CA LYS A 68 -10.03 -15.55 -25.28
C LYS A 68 -9.55 -15.45 -26.74
N LYS A 69 -8.32 -14.97 -26.97
CA LYS A 69 -7.71 -14.93 -28.31
C LYS A 69 -7.43 -16.32 -28.86
N MET A 70 -6.95 -17.25 -28.02
CA MET A 70 -6.69 -18.63 -28.44
C MET A 70 -7.95 -19.40 -28.84
N MET A 71 -9.10 -19.12 -28.21
CA MET A 71 -10.37 -19.75 -28.55
C MET A 71 -11.09 -19.11 -29.76
N ALA A 72 -10.69 -17.91 -30.16
CA ALA A 72 -11.26 -17.20 -31.31
C ALA A 72 -10.45 -17.43 -32.60
N MET A 73 -9.38 -18.22 -32.53
CA MET A 73 -8.57 -18.73 -33.64
C MET A 73 -8.94 -20.19 -33.89
#